data_AF-A0A540N5X0-F1
#
_entry.id   AF-A0A540N5X0-F1
#
_cell.length_a   1.000
_cell.length_b   1.000
_cell.length_c   1.000
_cell.angle_alpha   90.00
_cell.angle_beta   90.00
_cell.angle_gamma   90.00
#
_symmetry.space_group_name_H-M   'P 1'
#
loop_
_entity.id
_entity.type
_entity.pdbx_description
1 polymer ?
#
loop_
_entity_poly.entity_id
_entity_poly.type
_entity_poly.pdbx_seq_one_letter_code
_entity_poly.pdbx_strand_id
1 'polypeptide(L)' 'MQDSPMAILARRMYKKGAAAGVQLLVHWAGQDKVEATWEDYEDFQSRFPDFQF' A
#
# COMPACT_ATOMS: atom_id res chain seq x y z
N MET A 1 3.18 3.23 16.98
CA MET A 1 2.76 4.38 16.16
C MET A 1 2.04 3.80 14.97
N GLN A 2 0.87 4.32 14.62
CA GLN A 2 0.16 3.86 13.43
C GLN A 2 0.64 4.69 12.25
N ASP A 3 1.27 4.06 11.26
CA ASP A 3 1.75 4.76 10.06
C ASP A 3 0.55 5.30 9.26
N SER A 4 0.63 6.56 8.83
CA SER A 4 -0.42 7.23 8.04
C SER A 4 -0.01 7.26 6.58
N PRO A 5 -0.79 6.70 5.65
CA PRO A 5 -0.43 6.73 4.23
C PRO A 5 -0.48 8.16 3.70
N MET A 6 0.47 8.51 2.85
CA MET A 6 0.57 9.84 2.25
C MET A 6 0.40 9.81 0.72
N ALA A 7 0.93 8.79 0.05
CA ALA A 7 0.76 8.63 -1.39
C ALA A 7 0.96 7.17 -1.83
N ILE A 8 0.35 6.80 -2.96
CA ILE A 8 0.69 5.57 -3.67
C ILE A 8 1.68 5.90 -4.77
N LEU A 9 2.87 5.31 -4.68
CA LEU A 9 3.96 5.56 -5.63
C LEU A 9 3.92 4.62 -6.84
N ALA A 10 3.40 3.41 -6.66
CA ALA A 10 3.31 2.40 -7.70
C ALA A 10 2.27 1.33 -7.38
N ARG A 11 1.91 0.54 -8.39
CA ARG A 11 1.07 -0.65 -8.25
C ARG A 11 1.64 -1.81 -9.05
N ARG A 12 1.49 -3.03 -8.56
CA ARG A 12 1.89 -4.24 -9.29
C ARG A 12 0.94 -5.40 -9.02
N MET A 13 0.82 -6.30 -9.98
CA MET A 13 0.23 -7.62 -9.73
C MET A 13 1.27 -8.53 -9.08
N TYR A 14 0.82 -9.42 -8.21
CA TYR A 14 1.67 -10.43 -7.59
C TYR A 14 0.89 -11.75 -7.43
N LYS A 15 1.60 -12.86 -7.25
CA LYS A 15 0.98 -14.15 -6.96
C LYS A 15 0.53 -14.17 -5.50
N LYS A 16 -0.79 -14.25 -5.27
CA LYS A 16 -1.43 -14.39 -3.95
C LYS A 16 -2.00 -15.79 -3.84
N GLY A 17 -1.16 -16.74 -3.41
CA GLY A 17 -1.51 -18.16 -3.37
C GLY A 17 -1.79 -18.72 -4.77
N ALA A 18 -3.03 -19.19 -4.99
CA ALA A 18 -3.51 -19.68 -6.29
C ALA A 18 -4.13 -18.58 -7.18
N ALA A 19 -4.22 -17.35 -6.69
CA ALA A 19 -4.79 -16.21 -7.41
C ALA A 19 -3.75 -15.13 -7.70
N ALA A 20 -4.14 -14.13 -8.50
CA ALA A 20 -3.40 -12.89 -8.63
C ALA A 20 -3.96 -11.85 -7.63
N GLY A 21 -3.07 -11.17 -6.92
CA GLY A 21 -3.41 -10.03 -6.07
C GLY A 21 -2.78 -8.75 -6.59
N VAL A 22 -3.15 -7.62 -5.99
CA VAL A 22 -2.57 -6.30 -6.26
C VAL A 22 -1.82 -5.82 -5.03
N GLN A 23 -0.61 -5.32 -5.24
CA GLN A 23 0.12 -4.57 -4.21
C GLN A 23 0.26 -3.11 -4.60
N LEU A 24 0.21 -2.25 -3.59
CA LEU A 24 0.48 -0.82 -3.68
C LEU A 24 1.82 -0.51 -3.01
N LEU A 25 2.67 0.28 -3.66
CA LEU A 25 3.85 0.85 -3.01
C LEU A 25 3.41 2.12 -2.28
N VAL A 26 3.26 2.02 -0.96
CA VAL A 26 2.74 3.08 -0.10
C VAL A 26 3.88 3.91 0.47
N HIS A 27 3.82 5.22 0.26
CA HIS A 27 4.66 6.18 0.96
C HIS A 27 3.93 6.66 2.23
N TRP A 28 4.62 6.59 3.37
CA TRP A 28 4.07 6.92 4.68
C TRP A 28 4.46 8.34 5.13
N ALA A 29 3.57 8.98 5.87
CA ALA A 29 3.79 10.31 6.43
C ALA A 29 4.98 10.30 7.41
N GLY A 30 5.88 11.27 7.27
CA GLY A 30 7.08 11.38 8.10
C GLY A 30 8.22 10.43 7.74
N GLN A 31 8.07 9.63 6.67
CA GLN A 31 9.12 8.76 6.14
C GLN A 31 9.59 9.27 4.77
N ASP A 32 10.80 8.89 4.35
CA ASP A 32 11.28 9.16 3.00
C ASP A 32 10.66 8.20 1.98
N LYS A 33 10.61 8.59 0.70
CA LYS A 33 10.06 7.73 -0.37
C LYS A 33 10.78 6.39 -0.52
N VAL A 34 12.05 6.33 -0.12
CA VAL A 34 12.84 5.09 -0.16
C VAL A 34 12.36 4.06 0.87
N GLU A 35 11.71 4.52 1.94
CA GLU A 35 11.14 3.68 3.00
C GLU A 35 9.73 3.18 2.65
N ALA A 36 9.22 3.49 1.46
CA ALA A 36 7.91 3.04 1.00
C ALA A 36 7.81 1.51 0.98
N THR A 37 6.68 0.96 1.40
CA THR A 37 6.46 -0.49 1.51
C THR A 37 5.40 -0.98 0.53
N TRP A 38 5.53 -2.24 0.08
CA TRP A 38 4.50 -2.89 -0.73
C TRP A 38 3.44 -3.52 0.17
N GLU A 39 2.25 -2.92 0.18
CA GLU A 39 1.08 -3.42 0.94
C GLU A 39 0.11 -4.15 0.00
N ASP A 40 -0.57 -5.18 0.49
CA ASP A 40 -1.70 -5.79 -0.24
C ASP A 40 -2.85 -4.78 -0.37
N TYR A 41 -3.45 -4.69 -1.55
CA TYR A 41 -4.50 -3.72 -1.84
C TYR A 41 -5.74 -3.89 -0.95
N GLU A 42 -6.19 -5.13 -0.74
CA GLU A 42 -7.42 -5.42 0.01
C GLU A 42 -7.21 -5.08 1.49
N ASP A 43 -6.06 -5.49 2.04
CA ASP A 43 -5.68 -5.16 3.42
C ASP A 43 -5.49 -3.64 3.61
N PHE A 44 -4.87 -2.97 2.64
CA PHE A 44 -4.67 -1.53 2.67
C PHE A 44 -6.01 -0.78 2.66
N GLN A 45 -6.93 -1.15 1.75
CA GLN A 45 -8.25 -0.54 1.66
C GLN A 45 -9.09 -0.78 2.93
N SER A 46 -8.96 -1.96 3.56
CA SER A 46 -9.62 -2.23 4.85
C SER A 46 -9.06 -1.39 5.99
N ARG A 47 -7.75 -1.08 5.98
CA ARG A 47 -7.08 -0.27 7.02
C ARG A 47 -7.32 1.22 6.83
N PHE A 48 -7.40 1.68 5.59
CA PHE A 48 -7.51 3.09 5.22
C PHE A 48 -8.66 3.31 4.22
N PRO A 49 -9.92 3.06 4.63
CA PRO A 49 -11.07 3.06 3.72
C PRO A 49 -11.34 4.43 3.07
N ASP A 50 -10.91 5.51 3.72
CA ASP A 50 -11.11 6.89 3.24
C ASP A 50 -9.92 7.44 2.43
N PHE A 51 -8.86 6.64 2.25
CA PHE A 51 -7.66 7.09 1.54
C PHE A 51 -7.88 7.01 0.02
N GLN A 52 -7.87 8.18 -0.64
CA GLN A 52 -8.06 8.32 -2.08
C GLN A 52 -6.72 8.59 -2.78
N PHE A 53 -6.43 7.88 -3.88
CA PHE A 53 -5.18 7.97 -4.64
C PHE A 53 -5.36 7.66 -6.13
#